data_AF-A0A950Y5P6-F1
#
_entry.id   AF-A0A950Y5P6-F1
#
_cell.length_a   1.000
_cell.length_b   1.000
_cell.length_c   1.000
_cell.angle_alpha   90.00
_cell.angle_beta   90.00
_cell.angle_gamma   90.00
#
_symmetry.space_group_name_H-M   'P 1'
#
loop_
_entity.id
_entity.type
_entity.pdbx_description
1 polymer ?
#
loop_
_entity_poly.entity_id
_entity_poly.type
_entity_poly.pdbx_seq_one_letter_code
_entity_poly.pdbx_strand_id
1 'polypeptide(L)'
;MAEEKKNSGRLAFIDWTRGLAAVVMLQGHTFDSFTRTDLRDKSAFMLSQFLGGLPPAIFLFLTGITFAFLMDSQERQGKAAWPRVVAALKRSRYLFLIAFLFRIQLYVFGFPTSPAGELLRVDILNCMGMAMLILAPMAVFTTRERIRLCTVLGLVIAGLAPVVSMIDATSVPWLVRAYFFPSYNYFGFFPWAAFLAFGMVAGSIIRSVKADEMSRAMLWMLTIGIGLALAAHQLSNMPYSLYAKSD
;
A
#
# COMPACT_ATOMS: atom_id res chain seq x y z
N MET A 1 -28.28 -20.36 30.39
CA MET A 1 -28.26 -19.85 29.00
C MET A 1 -27.00 -19.03 28.85
N ALA A 2 -25.97 -19.59 28.22
CA ALA A 2 -24.71 -18.91 28.01
C ALA A 2 -24.90 -17.86 26.90
N GLU A 3 -24.64 -16.61 27.23
CA GLU A 3 -24.58 -15.50 26.29
C GLU A 3 -23.53 -15.80 25.21
N GLU A 4 -24.00 -16.05 24.00
CA GLU A 4 -23.16 -16.15 22.82
C GLU A 4 -22.56 -14.76 22.57
N LYS A 5 -21.34 -14.55 23.06
CA LYS A 5 -20.56 -13.33 22.85
C LYS A 5 -20.40 -13.18 21.34
N LYS A 6 -21.22 -12.34 20.72
CA LYS A 6 -21.20 -12.03 19.28
C LYS A 6 -19.85 -11.44 18.93
N ASN A 7 -18.90 -12.31 18.65
CA ASN A 7 -17.56 -11.97 18.22
C ASN A 7 -17.77 -11.37 16.83
N SER A 8 -17.85 -10.03 16.74
CA SER A 8 -17.92 -9.33 15.46
C SER A 8 -16.60 -9.64 14.74
N GLY A 9 -16.60 -10.73 13.97
CA GLY A 9 -15.43 -11.53 13.68
C GLY A 9 -14.31 -10.70 13.09
N ARG A 10 -13.16 -10.72 13.76
CA ARG A 10 -11.88 -10.34 13.15
C ARG A 10 -11.76 -11.15 11.86
N LEU A 11 -11.58 -10.47 10.73
CA LEU A 11 -11.51 -11.11 9.42
C LEU A 11 -10.17 -11.85 9.29
N ALA A 12 -10.15 -13.13 9.66
CA ALA A 12 -8.94 -13.95 9.71
C ALA A 12 -8.17 -13.96 8.38
N PHE A 13 -8.87 -13.88 7.24
CA PHE A 13 -8.22 -13.84 5.93
C PHE A 13 -7.28 -12.63 5.79
N ILE A 14 -7.61 -11.46 6.35
CA ILE A 14 -6.75 -10.27 6.27
C ILE A 14 -5.45 -10.51 7.02
N ASP A 15 -5.52 -11.13 8.19
CA ASP A 15 -4.33 -11.45 8.98
C ASP A 15 -3.47 -12.52 8.30
N TRP A 16 -4.08 -13.56 7.73
CA TRP A 16 -3.38 -14.58 6.96
C TRP A 16 -2.71 -13.99 5.71
N THR A 17 -3.38 -13.12 4.96
CA THR A 17 -2.77 -12.46 3.79
C THR A 17 -1.58 -11.58 4.19
N ARG A 18 -1.65 -10.89 5.35
CA ARG A 18 -0.49 -10.14 5.88
C ARG A 18 0.66 -11.04 6.25
N GLY A 19 0.38 -12.15 6.95
CA GLY A 19 1.39 -13.13 7.32
C GLY A 19 2.08 -13.72 6.08
N LEU A 20 1.30 -14.10 5.07
CA LEU A 20 1.83 -14.62 3.81
C LEU A 20 2.68 -13.57 3.09
N ALA A 21 2.21 -12.32 2.99
CA ALA A 21 2.99 -11.24 2.38
C ALA A 21 4.32 -11.00 3.12
N ALA A 22 4.34 -11.12 4.45
CA ALA A 22 5.57 -11.00 5.24
C ALA A 22 6.55 -12.15 4.96
N VAL A 23 6.06 -13.39 4.86
CA VAL A 23 6.90 -14.55 4.50
C VAL A 23 7.49 -14.38 3.10
N VAL A 24 6.68 -13.98 2.11
CA VAL A 24 7.15 -13.74 0.74
C VAL A 24 8.17 -12.58 0.68
N MET A 25 7.96 -11.52 1.45
CA MET A 25 8.91 -10.41 1.56
C MET A 25 10.26 -10.85 2.13
N LEU A 26 10.25 -11.61 3.23
CA LEU A 26 11.45 -12.18 3.84
C LEU A 26 12.16 -13.12 2.86
N GLN A 27 11.40 -13.95 2.15
CA GLN A 27 11.91 -14.84 1.13
C GLN A 27 12.62 -14.04 0.02
N GLY A 28 12.00 -13.00 -0.55
CA GLY A 28 12.60 -12.16 -1.59
C GLY A 28 13.93 -11.53 -1.17
N HIS A 29 13.98 -10.90 0.02
CA HIS A 29 15.21 -10.30 0.55
C HIS A 29 16.29 -11.34 0.90
N THR A 30 15.89 -12.50 1.42
CA THR A 30 16.84 -13.59 1.72
C THR A 30 17.46 -14.11 0.42
N PHE A 31 16.65 -14.39 -0.60
CA PHE A 31 17.15 -14.84 -1.89
C PHE A 31 18.03 -13.79 -2.56
N ASP A 32 17.65 -12.51 -2.54
CA ASP A 32 18.52 -11.46 -3.07
C ASP A 32 19.87 -11.41 -2.33
N SER A 33 19.85 -11.44 -0.99
CA SER A 33 21.06 -11.30 -0.17
C SER A 33 22.04 -12.48 -0.29
N PHE A 34 21.51 -13.72 -0.39
CA PHE A 34 22.34 -14.93 -0.35
C PHE A 34 22.59 -15.57 -1.72
N THR A 35 21.88 -15.17 -2.78
CA THR A 35 22.10 -15.74 -4.12
C THR A 35 23.30 -15.07 -4.78
N ARG A 36 24.26 -15.90 -5.22
CA ARG A 36 25.42 -15.46 -5.99
C ARG A 36 24.99 -14.72 -7.26
N THR A 37 25.75 -13.69 -7.64
CA THR A 37 25.41 -12.79 -8.75
C THR A 37 25.34 -13.50 -10.10
N ASP A 38 26.11 -14.57 -10.31
CA ASP A 38 26.14 -15.40 -11.52
C ASP A 38 24.91 -16.28 -11.73
N LEU A 39 24.02 -16.37 -10.73
CA LEU A 39 22.76 -17.11 -10.80
C LEU A 39 21.53 -16.19 -10.91
N ARG A 40 21.73 -14.87 -10.91
CA ARG A 40 20.64 -13.89 -10.89
C ARG A 40 19.95 -13.69 -12.25
N ASP A 41 20.58 -14.14 -13.33
CA ASP A 41 20.00 -14.18 -14.68
C ASP A 41 19.06 -15.38 -14.90
N LYS A 42 19.04 -16.34 -13.97
CA LYS A 42 18.26 -17.58 -14.11
C LYS A 42 16.78 -17.35 -13.78
N SER A 43 15.92 -18.09 -14.48
CA SER A 43 14.46 -18.03 -14.33
C SER A 43 13.99 -18.23 -12.89
N ALA A 44 14.65 -19.10 -12.12
CA ALA A 44 14.32 -19.33 -10.71
C ALA A 44 14.52 -18.07 -9.84
N PHE A 45 15.63 -17.33 -10.06
CA PHE A 45 15.87 -16.07 -9.36
C PHE A 45 14.88 -14.99 -9.80
N MET A 46 14.62 -14.89 -11.11
CA MET A 46 13.64 -13.92 -11.64
C MET A 46 12.23 -14.17 -11.10
N LEU A 47 11.77 -15.43 -11.02
CA LEU A 47 10.49 -15.77 -10.43
C LEU A 47 10.44 -15.44 -8.92
N SER A 48 11.52 -15.72 -8.20
CA SER A 48 11.67 -15.35 -6.80
C SER A 48 11.56 -13.84 -6.59
N GLN A 49 12.29 -13.03 -7.38
CA GLN A 49 12.25 -11.58 -7.29
C GLN A 49 10.89 -11.00 -7.72
N PHE A 50 10.24 -11.60 -8.73
CA PHE A 50 8.88 -11.24 -9.11
C PHE A 50 7.91 -11.39 -7.94
N LEU A 51 7.91 -12.55 -7.26
CA LEU A 51 7.10 -12.76 -6.07
C LEU A 51 7.52 -11.82 -4.93
N GLY A 52 8.82 -11.59 -4.74
CA GLY A 52 9.38 -10.67 -3.76
C GLY A 52 9.02 -9.20 -3.98
N GLY A 53 8.62 -8.82 -5.20
CA GLY A 53 8.15 -7.46 -5.54
C GLY A 53 6.68 -7.18 -5.23
N LEU A 54 5.87 -8.22 -4.99
CA LEU A 54 4.43 -8.08 -4.68
C LEU A 54 4.11 -7.57 -3.25
N PRO A 55 4.84 -7.95 -2.19
CA PRO A 55 4.50 -7.61 -0.81
C PRO A 55 4.28 -6.12 -0.54
N PRO A 56 5.09 -5.16 -1.05
CA PRO A 56 4.84 -3.74 -0.83
C PRO A 56 3.44 -3.29 -1.26
N ALA A 57 2.98 -3.72 -2.44
CA ALA A 57 1.64 -3.41 -2.94
C ALA A 57 0.55 -4.06 -2.07
N ILE A 58 0.74 -5.32 -1.67
CA ILE A 58 -0.19 -6.04 -0.79
C ILE A 58 -0.30 -5.35 0.57
N PHE A 59 0.81 -4.95 1.18
CA PHE A 59 0.82 -4.26 2.48
C PHE A 59 0.11 -2.92 2.43
N LEU A 60 0.34 -2.12 1.38
CA LEU A 60 -0.36 -0.84 1.20
C LEU A 60 -1.87 -1.05 1.02
N PHE A 61 -2.26 -2.02 0.19
CA PHE A 61 -3.67 -2.35 -0.04
C PHE A 61 -4.36 -2.85 1.25
N LEU A 62 -3.76 -3.80 1.96
CA LEU A 62 -4.30 -4.32 3.24
C LEU A 62 -4.31 -3.24 4.33
N THR A 63 -3.37 -2.30 4.30
CA THR A 63 -3.38 -1.15 5.20
C THR A 63 -4.58 -0.26 4.90
N GLY A 64 -4.82 0.06 3.63
CA GLY A 64 -6.01 0.78 3.17
C GLY A 64 -7.31 0.14 3.64
N ILE A 65 -7.45 -1.19 3.54
CA ILE A 65 -8.63 -1.92 4.03
C ILE A 65 -8.84 -1.66 5.51
N THR A 66 -7.81 -1.87 6.34
CA THR A 66 -7.96 -1.65 7.78
C THR A 66 -8.11 -0.19 8.17
N PHE A 67 -7.60 0.73 7.36
CA PHE A 67 -7.80 2.16 7.57
C PHE A 67 -9.26 2.57 7.30
N ALA A 68 -9.87 2.03 6.24
CA ALA A 68 -11.30 2.18 6.00
C ALA A 68 -12.15 1.56 7.12
N PHE A 69 -11.75 0.43 7.70
CA PHE A 69 -12.45 -0.15 8.87
C PHE A 69 -12.36 0.75 10.10
N LEU A 70 -11.21 1.38 10.33
CA LEU A 70 -11.07 2.37 11.41
C LEU A 70 -12.06 3.52 11.19
N MET A 71 -12.12 4.08 9.97
CA MET A 71 -13.00 5.20 9.65
C MET A 71 -14.49 4.82 9.77
N ASP A 72 -14.89 3.67 9.22
CA ASP A 72 -16.26 3.14 9.32
C ASP A 72 -16.67 2.87 10.79
N SER A 73 -15.75 2.36 11.61
CA SER A 73 -16.00 2.16 13.04
C SER A 73 -16.24 3.48 13.79
N GLN A 74 -15.46 4.53 13.51
CA GLN A 74 -15.68 5.84 14.11
C GLN A 74 -16.99 6.48 13.62
N GLU A 75 -17.36 6.22 12.36
CA GLU A 75 -18.64 6.66 11.79
C GLU A 75 -19.84 6.00 12.46
N ARG A 76 -19.82 4.68 12.64
CA ARG A 76 -20.87 3.93 13.35
C ARG A 76 -21.01 4.33 14.82
N GLN A 77 -19.94 4.81 15.44
CA GLN A 77 -19.97 5.36 16.81
C GLN A 77 -20.60 6.76 16.87
N GLY A 78 -21.08 7.33 15.76
CA GLY A 78 -21.74 8.63 15.73
C GLY A 78 -20.81 9.81 16.03
N LYS A 79 -19.49 9.61 15.98
CA LYS A 79 -18.51 10.68 16.29
C LYS A 79 -18.61 11.81 15.27
N ALA A 80 -18.39 13.05 15.71
CA ALA A 80 -18.29 14.19 14.82
C ALA A 80 -17.09 14.06 13.84
N ALA A 81 -17.11 14.81 12.75
CA ALA A 81 -16.11 14.72 11.67
C ALA A 81 -14.67 14.94 12.15
N TRP A 82 -14.43 15.95 12.98
CA TRP A 82 -13.08 16.29 13.44
C TRP A 82 -12.42 15.17 14.29
N PRO A 83 -13.09 14.59 15.30
CA PRO A 83 -12.58 13.41 16.00
C PRO A 83 -12.22 12.21 15.09
N ARG A 84 -12.97 11.99 14.00
CA ARG A 84 -12.69 10.91 13.03
C ARG A 84 -11.36 11.15 12.32
N VAL A 85 -11.15 12.38 11.83
CA VAL A 85 -9.90 12.79 11.18
C VAL A 85 -8.73 12.72 12.15
N VAL A 86 -8.89 13.19 13.38
CA VAL A 86 -7.84 13.12 14.41
C VAL A 86 -7.47 11.67 14.73
N ALA A 87 -8.44 10.75 14.79
CA ALA A 87 -8.16 9.32 14.99
C ALA A 87 -7.38 8.73 13.82
N ALA A 88 -7.75 9.09 12.58
CA ALA A 88 -7.03 8.68 11.38
C ALA A 88 -5.59 9.23 11.33
N LEU A 89 -5.41 10.51 11.65
CA LEU A 89 -4.10 11.18 11.73
C LEU A 89 -3.22 10.57 12.83
N LYS A 90 -3.78 10.27 14.01
CA LYS A 90 -3.04 9.59 15.09
C LYS A 90 -2.51 8.23 14.64
N ARG A 91 -3.32 7.47 13.89
CA ARG A 91 -2.91 6.16 13.35
C ARG A 91 -1.83 6.29 12.28
N SER A 92 -1.98 7.25 11.36
CA SER A 92 -0.95 7.57 10.35
C SER A 92 0.36 7.99 11.02
N ARG A 93 0.32 8.94 11.97
CA ARG A 93 1.49 9.40 12.73
C ARG A 93 2.19 8.25 13.44
N TYR A 94 1.46 7.33 14.05
CA TYR A 94 2.04 6.17 14.71
C TYR A 94 2.87 5.31 13.75
N LEU A 95 2.32 4.98 12.58
CA LEU A 95 3.05 4.20 11.57
C LEU A 95 4.24 4.98 10.99
N PHE A 96 4.08 6.27 10.76
CA PHE A 96 5.15 7.13 10.27
C PHE A 96 6.31 7.22 11.26
N LEU A 97 6.02 7.33 12.56
CA LEU A 97 7.05 7.31 13.61
C LEU A 97 7.76 5.95 13.70
N ILE A 98 7.04 4.85 13.57
CA ILE A 98 7.65 3.50 13.52
C ILE A 98 8.61 3.39 12.33
N ALA A 99 8.28 3.96 11.18
CA ALA A 99 9.14 3.96 10.01
C ALA A 99 10.54 4.54 10.33
N PHE A 100 10.57 5.71 10.97
CA PHE A 100 11.83 6.33 11.40
C PHE A 100 12.53 5.55 12.50
N LEU A 101 11.78 5.01 13.47
CA LEU A 101 12.37 4.23 14.55
C LEU A 101 13.05 2.95 14.03
N PHE A 102 12.40 2.24 13.11
CA PHE A 102 12.98 1.08 12.45
C PHE A 102 14.25 1.45 11.68
N ARG A 103 14.26 2.63 11.05
CA ARG A 103 15.42 3.11 10.32
C ARG A 103 16.59 3.48 11.22
N ILE A 104 16.31 4.13 12.35
CA ILE A 104 17.32 4.40 13.40
C ILE A 104 17.89 3.08 13.92
N GLN A 105 17.04 2.08 14.19
CA GLN A 105 17.49 0.76 14.63
C GLN A 105 18.44 0.11 13.62
N LEU A 106 18.09 0.10 12.32
CA LEU A 106 18.94 -0.44 11.26
C LEU A 106 20.29 0.27 11.17
N TYR A 107 20.28 1.61 11.27
CA TYR A 107 21.51 2.40 11.27
C TYR A 107 22.43 2.05 12.44
N VAL A 108 21.87 1.88 13.64
CA VAL A 108 22.62 1.50 14.84
C VAL A 108 23.22 0.10 14.69
N PHE A 109 22.48 -0.86 14.14
CA PHE A 109 22.98 -2.24 13.95
C PHE A 109 24.08 -2.34 12.88
N GLY A 110 24.06 -1.46 11.88
CA GLY A 110 25.09 -1.40 10.85
C GLY A 110 26.25 -0.45 11.16
N PHE A 111 26.41 0.02 12.40
CA PHE A 111 27.52 0.89 12.79
C PHE A 111 28.85 0.10 12.88
N PRO A 112 29.99 0.61 12.38
CA PRO A 112 30.24 1.95 11.81
C PRO A 112 30.16 2.03 10.27
N THR A 113 29.81 0.94 9.58
CA THR A 113 29.84 0.87 8.11
C THR A 113 28.65 1.54 7.41
N SER A 114 27.61 1.92 8.16
CA SER A 114 26.39 2.52 7.60
C SER A 114 26.52 4.03 7.31
N PRO A 115 26.27 4.48 6.07
CA PRO A 115 26.24 5.90 5.73
C PRO A 115 25.12 6.66 6.47
N ALA A 116 25.38 7.91 6.86
CA ALA A 116 24.36 8.76 7.51
C ALA A 116 23.11 9.00 6.63
N GLY A 117 23.25 8.90 5.29
CA GLY A 117 22.14 9.00 4.35
C GLY A 117 21.09 7.89 4.48
N GLU A 118 21.45 6.72 5.05
CA GLU A 118 20.51 5.63 5.29
C GLU A 118 19.45 6.01 6.35
N LEU A 119 19.74 6.93 7.29
CA LEU A 119 18.80 7.33 8.35
C LEU A 119 17.49 7.96 7.81
N LEU A 120 17.57 8.64 6.67
CA LEU A 120 16.45 9.39 6.09
C LEU A 120 15.94 8.76 4.79
N ARG A 121 16.42 7.57 4.44
CA ARG A 121 16.03 6.88 3.21
C ARG A 121 14.60 6.34 3.35
N VAL A 122 13.76 6.70 2.37
CA VAL A 122 12.32 6.45 2.34
C VAL A 122 12.03 4.99 1.98
N ASP A 123 11.42 4.28 2.92
CA ASP A 123 10.97 2.89 2.75
C ASP A 123 9.43 2.82 2.62
N ILE A 124 8.89 1.63 2.37
CA ILE A 124 7.48 1.34 2.23
C ILE A 124 6.66 1.77 3.44
N LEU A 125 7.21 1.70 4.66
CA LEU A 125 6.56 2.21 5.87
C LEU A 125 6.40 3.74 5.83
N ASN A 126 7.38 4.48 5.32
CA ASN A 126 7.30 5.93 5.15
C ASN A 126 6.23 6.28 4.11
N CYS A 127 6.22 5.59 2.98
CA CYS A 127 5.19 5.73 1.95
C CYS A 127 3.79 5.44 2.51
N MET A 128 3.64 4.34 3.27
CA MET A 128 2.38 3.95 3.90
C MET A 128 1.89 5.02 4.88
N GLY A 129 2.75 5.50 5.78
CA GLY A 129 2.41 6.54 6.74
C GLY A 129 2.01 7.85 6.06
N MET A 130 2.74 8.27 5.02
CA MET A 130 2.44 9.47 4.23
C MET A 130 1.13 9.33 3.45
N ALA A 131 0.91 8.21 2.78
CA ALA A 131 -0.33 7.95 2.06
C ALA A 131 -1.54 7.98 3.00
N MET A 132 -1.43 7.38 4.19
CA MET A 132 -2.47 7.48 5.21
C MET A 132 -2.67 8.90 5.73
N LEU A 133 -1.61 9.71 5.83
CA LEU A 133 -1.70 11.10 6.27
C LEU A 133 -2.51 11.92 5.27
N ILE A 134 -2.18 11.79 3.98
CA ILE A 134 -2.85 12.50 2.87
C ILE A 134 -4.30 12.04 2.72
N LEU A 135 -4.57 10.75 2.95
CA LEU A 135 -5.92 10.19 2.84
C LEU A 135 -6.73 10.25 4.14
N ALA A 136 -6.15 10.72 5.26
CA ALA A 136 -6.86 10.88 6.53
C ALA A 136 -8.11 11.79 6.46
N PRO A 137 -8.14 12.89 5.67
CA PRO A 137 -9.35 13.70 5.50
C PRO A 137 -10.54 12.91 4.95
N MET A 138 -10.31 11.76 4.31
CA MET A 138 -11.39 10.88 3.87
C MET A 138 -12.27 10.38 5.02
N ALA A 139 -11.79 10.45 6.27
CA ALA A 139 -12.55 10.10 7.47
C ALA A 139 -13.83 10.95 7.68
N VAL A 140 -13.93 12.12 7.05
CA VAL A 140 -15.14 12.97 7.11
C VAL A 140 -16.30 12.38 6.33
N PHE A 141 -16.01 11.75 5.19
CA PHE A 141 -17.03 11.22 4.28
C PHE A 141 -17.61 9.89 4.78
N THR A 142 -18.83 9.62 4.36
CA THR A 142 -19.53 8.35 4.64
C THR A 142 -18.88 7.18 3.92
N THR A 143 -19.13 5.96 4.37
CA THR A 143 -18.60 4.75 3.72
C THR A 143 -18.91 4.66 2.22
N ARG A 144 -20.09 5.12 1.76
CA ARG A 144 -20.44 5.12 0.33
C ARG A 144 -19.71 6.21 -0.47
N GLU A 145 -19.58 7.41 0.08
CA GLU A 145 -18.83 8.49 -0.55
C GLU A 145 -17.34 8.15 -0.64
N ARG A 146 -16.79 7.52 0.40
CA ARG A 146 -15.42 7.03 0.46
C ARG A 146 -15.11 6.08 -0.69
N ILE A 147 -16.02 5.17 -1.04
CA ILE A 147 -15.87 4.27 -2.21
C ILE A 147 -15.65 5.10 -3.49
N ARG A 148 -16.49 6.11 -3.74
CA ARG A 148 -16.42 6.93 -4.96
C ARG A 148 -15.16 7.79 -4.97
N LEU A 149 -14.93 8.55 -3.91
CA LEU A 149 -13.80 9.48 -3.80
C LEU A 149 -12.46 8.74 -3.83
N CYS A 150 -12.32 7.63 -3.10
CA CYS A 150 -11.06 6.88 -3.09
C CYS A 150 -10.82 6.13 -4.41
N THR A 151 -11.88 5.76 -5.15
CA THR A 151 -11.72 5.23 -6.52
C THR A 151 -11.16 6.31 -7.44
N VAL A 152 -11.75 7.51 -7.41
CA VAL A 152 -11.26 8.64 -8.22
C VAL A 152 -9.84 9.02 -7.82
N LEU A 153 -9.55 9.17 -6.53
CA LEU A 153 -8.20 9.49 -6.04
C LEU A 153 -7.19 8.41 -6.40
N GLY A 154 -7.54 7.12 -6.28
CA GLY A 154 -6.68 6.02 -6.67
C GLY A 154 -6.35 6.05 -8.17
N LEU A 155 -7.34 6.30 -9.03
CA LEU A 155 -7.15 6.44 -10.47
C LEU A 155 -6.33 7.69 -10.82
N VAL A 156 -6.56 8.82 -10.14
CA VAL A 156 -5.79 10.05 -10.34
C VAL A 156 -4.33 9.83 -9.92
N ILE A 157 -4.07 9.19 -8.78
CA ILE A 157 -2.70 8.89 -8.34
C ILE A 157 -2.01 7.95 -9.34
N ALA A 158 -2.69 6.89 -9.77
CA ALA A 158 -2.14 5.96 -10.75
C ALA A 158 -1.88 6.63 -12.11
N GLY A 159 -2.81 7.45 -12.60
CA GLY A 159 -2.69 8.15 -13.88
C GLY A 159 -1.69 9.31 -13.88
N LEU A 160 -1.47 9.95 -12.73
CA LEU A 160 -0.44 10.97 -12.58
C LEU A 160 0.97 10.38 -12.46
N ALA A 161 1.12 9.11 -12.06
CA ALA A 161 2.44 8.54 -11.83
C ALA A 161 3.37 8.57 -13.07
N PRO A 162 2.90 8.20 -14.28
CA PRO A 162 3.71 8.36 -15.50
C PRO A 162 3.96 9.82 -15.89
N VAL A 163 3.09 10.76 -15.51
CA VAL A 163 3.33 12.20 -15.73
C VAL A 163 4.43 12.69 -14.81
N VAL A 164 4.42 12.25 -13.55
CA VAL A 164 5.43 12.59 -12.54
C VAL A 164 6.81 12.00 -12.91
N SER A 165 6.87 10.81 -13.53
CA SER A 165 8.14 10.23 -13.99
C SER A 165 8.80 11.00 -15.15
N MET A 166 8.03 11.79 -15.91
CA MET A 166 8.57 12.64 -16.98
C MET A 166 9.20 13.94 -16.49
N ILE A 167 8.89 14.36 -15.26
CA ILE A 167 9.40 15.61 -14.71
C ILE A 167 10.86 15.43 -14.32
N ASP A 168 11.73 16.31 -14.82
CA ASP A 168 13.12 16.38 -14.38
C ASP A 168 13.19 16.93 -12.94
N ALA A 169 13.34 16.01 -11.99
CA ALA A 169 13.41 16.30 -10.56
C ALA A 169 14.84 16.60 -10.07
N THR A 170 15.80 16.88 -10.96
CA THR A 170 17.21 17.11 -10.58
C THR A 170 17.38 18.34 -9.68
N SER A 171 16.54 19.35 -9.83
CA SER A 171 16.53 20.56 -8.98
C SER A 171 15.77 20.40 -7.66
N VAL A 172 15.04 19.29 -7.48
CA VAL A 172 14.23 19.03 -6.28
C VAL A 172 15.12 18.42 -5.20
N PRO A 173 15.02 18.89 -3.94
CA PRO A 173 15.75 18.29 -2.82
C PRO A 173 15.52 16.77 -2.74
N TRP A 174 16.60 16.02 -2.53
CA TRP A 174 16.57 14.55 -2.61
C TRP A 174 15.49 13.91 -1.73
N LEU A 175 15.20 14.49 -0.57
CA LEU A 175 14.19 13.99 0.37
C LEU A 175 12.78 14.10 -0.21
N VAL A 176 12.45 15.25 -0.81
CA VAL A 176 11.15 15.46 -1.48
C VAL A 176 11.05 14.53 -2.68
N ARG A 177 12.14 14.37 -3.43
CA ARG A 177 12.21 13.43 -4.56
C ARG A 177 11.91 12.00 -4.12
N ALA A 178 12.49 11.56 -3.00
CA ALA A 178 12.29 10.21 -2.47
C ALA A 178 10.85 9.92 -2.01
N TYR A 179 10.13 10.96 -1.56
CA TYR A 179 8.74 10.82 -1.10
C TYR A 179 7.70 10.93 -2.21
N PHE A 180 7.95 11.67 -3.28
CA PHE A 180 6.93 11.94 -4.30
C PHE A 180 7.20 11.32 -5.66
N PHE A 181 8.46 11.18 -6.07
CA PHE A 181 8.78 10.76 -7.44
C PHE A 181 8.98 9.25 -7.52
N PRO A 182 8.53 8.59 -8.61
CA PRO A 182 8.81 7.19 -8.87
C PRO A 182 10.31 6.89 -8.89
N SER A 183 10.71 5.73 -8.35
CA SER A 183 12.07 5.23 -8.39
C SER A 183 12.13 3.74 -8.11
N TYR A 184 13.17 3.08 -8.62
CA TYR A 184 13.51 1.70 -8.28
C TYR A 184 14.07 1.53 -6.87
N ASN A 185 14.62 2.60 -6.27
CA ASN A 185 15.41 2.50 -5.03
C ASN A 185 14.65 2.89 -3.76
N TYR A 186 13.49 3.53 -3.91
CA TYR A 186 12.68 4.06 -2.82
C TYR A 186 11.20 4.08 -3.20
N PHE A 187 10.34 3.98 -2.19
CA PHE A 187 8.89 3.94 -2.35
C PHE A 187 8.31 5.36 -2.33
N GLY A 188 8.19 5.97 -3.50
CA GLY A 188 7.53 7.27 -3.67
C GLY A 188 6.00 7.17 -3.55
N PHE A 189 5.34 8.29 -3.28
CA PHE A 189 3.88 8.37 -3.19
C PHE A 189 3.20 7.99 -4.52
N PHE A 190 3.78 8.41 -5.65
CA PHE A 190 3.35 8.00 -6.98
C PHE A 190 4.19 6.79 -7.44
N PRO A 191 3.59 5.67 -7.89
CA PRO A 191 2.15 5.34 -7.90
C PRO A 191 1.65 4.70 -6.59
N TRP A 192 2.53 4.37 -5.64
CA TRP A 192 2.26 3.43 -4.55
C TRP A 192 1.05 3.78 -3.67
N ALA A 193 0.76 5.06 -3.44
CA ALA A 193 -0.39 5.50 -2.67
C ALA A 193 -1.74 5.08 -3.29
N ALA A 194 -1.79 4.80 -4.60
CA ALA A 194 -2.98 4.27 -5.27
C ALA A 194 -3.41 2.93 -4.67
N PHE A 195 -2.48 2.03 -4.31
CA PHE A 195 -2.81 0.76 -3.65
C PHE A 195 -3.53 0.98 -2.33
N LEU A 196 -3.12 1.98 -1.55
CA LEU A 196 -3.79 2.31 -0.30
C LEU A 196 -5.18 2.89 -0.55
N ALA A 197 -5.34 3.76 -1.55
CA ALA A 197 -6.63 4.30 -1.96
C ALA A 197 -7.61 3.20 -2.40
N PHE A 198 -7.20 2.29 -3.27
CA PHE A 198 -8.00 1.12 -3.67
C PHE A 198 -8.23 0.15 -2.51
N GLY A 199 -7.28 0.03 -1.59
CA GLY A 199 -7.46 -0.71 -0.33
C GLY A 199 -8.58 -0.12 0.51
N MET A 200 -8.69 1.20 0.62
CA MET A 200 -9.81 1.85 1.31
C MET A 200 -11.14 1.59 0.61
N VAL A 201 -11.17 1.59 -0.74
CA VAL A 201 -12.36 1.22 -1.52
C VAL A 201 -12.81 -0.20 -1.17
N ALA A 202 -11.91 -1.17 -1.23
CA ALA A 202 -12.19 -2.56 -0.89
C ALA A 202 -12.67 -2.70 0.57
N GLY A 203 -12.01 -2.02 1.51
CA GLY A 203 -12.42 -2.01 2.92
C GLY A 203 -13.80 -1.43 3.14
N SER A 204 -14.15 -0.34 2.45
CA SER A 204 -15.49 0.25 2.51
C SER A 204 -16.55 -0.62 1.87
N ILE A 205 -16.25 -1.32 0.77
CA ILE A 205 -17.14 -2.33 0.16
C ILE A 205 -17.40 -3.46 1.16
N ILE A 206 -16.34 -4.04 1.76
CA ILE A 206 -16.46 -5.13 2.75
C ILE A 206 -17.34 -4.70 3.94
N ARG A 207 -17.30 -3.44 4.36
CA ARG A 207 -18.16 -2.95 5.46
C ARG A 207 -19.59 -2.63 5.05
N SER A 208 -19.84 -2.44 3.75
CA SER A 208 -21.16 -2.14 3.19
C SER A 208 -21.92 -3.40 2.79
N VAL A 209 -21.23 -4.49 2.51
CA VAL A 209 -21.80 -5.79 2.10
C VAL A 209 -22.32 -6.55 3.32
N LYS A 210 -23.50 -7.16 3.19
CA LYS A 210 -24.09 -8.01 4.24
C LYS A 210 -23.33 -9.35 4.32
N ALA A 211 -23.37 -9.99 5.49
CA ALA A 211 -22.59 -11.21 5.74
C ALA A 211 -22.95 -12.38 4.81
N ASP A 212 -24.22 -12.51 4.45
CA ASP A 212 -24.76 -13.50 3.50
C ASP A 212 -24.26 -13.30 2.06
N GLU A 213 -23.95 -12.07 1.68
CA GLU A 213 -23.48 -11.72 0.33
C GLU A 213 -21.95 -11.63 0.22
N MET A 214 -21.22 -11.82 1.34
CA MET A 214 -19.76 -11.63 1.40
C MET A 214 -19.03 -12.53 0.42
N SER A 215 -19.40 -13.81 0.31
CA SER A 215 -18.79 -14.76 -0.62
C SER A 215 -18.93 -14.28 -2.08
N ARG A 216 -20.11 -13.77 -2.44
CA ARG A 216 -20.37 -13.23 -3.77
C ARG A 216 -19.56 -11.97 -4.03
N ALA A 217 -19.44 -11.07 -3.06
CA ALA A 217 -18.60 -9.88 -3.18
C ALA A 217 -17.12 -10.24 -3.34
N MET A 218 -16.61 -11.24 -2.62
CA MET A 218 -15.24 -11.72 -2.76
C MET A 218 -14.98 -12.32 -4.15
N LEU A 219 -15.93 -13.09 -4.68
CA LEU A 219 -15.84 -13.62 -6.06
C LEU A 219 -15.80 -12.48 -7.08
N TRP A 220 -16.66 -11.46 -6.95
CA TRP A 220 -16.62 -10.30 -7.85
C TRP A 220 -15.31 -9.54 -7.76
N MET A 221 -14.78 -9.32 -6.55
CA MET A 221 -13.46 -8.68 -6.38
C MET A 221 -12.34 -9.49 -7.03
N LEU A 222 -12.37 -10.82 -6.91
CA LEU A 222 -11.43 -11.70 -7.58
C LEU A 222 -11.55 -11.60 -9.11
N THR A 223 -12.76 -11.70 -9.65
CA THR A 223 -13.00 -11.62 -11.10
C THR A 223 -12.58 -10.27 -11.66
N ILE A 224 -12.90 -9.17 -10.98
CA ILE A 224 -12.47 -7.81 -11.37
C ILE A 224 -10.94 -7.71 -11.30
N GLY A 225 -10.31 -8.22 -10.23
CA GLY A 225 -8.86 -8.21 -10.08
C GLY A 225 -8.14 -8.97 -11.20
N ILE A 226 -8.61 -10.18 -11.54
CA ILE A 226 -8.08 -10.97 -12.66
C ILE A 226 -8.29 -10.22 -13.98
N GLY A 227 -9.48 -9.67 -14.21
CA GLY A 227 -9.79 -8.90 -15.42
C GLY A 227 -8.87 -7.69 -15.59
N LEU A 228 -8.64 -6.93 -14.52
CA LEU A 228 -7.72 -5.79 -14.52
C LEU A 228 -6.26 -6.22 -14.75
N ALA A 229 -5.82 -7.31 -14.14
CA ALA A 229 -4.47 -7.83 -14.35
C ALA A 229 -4.23 -8.27 -15.80
N LEU A 230 -5.20 -8.98 -16.40
CA LEU A 230 -5.14 -9.37 -17.81
C LEU A 230 -5.19 -8.15 -18.74
N ALA A 231 -6.06 -7.18 -18.46
CA ALA A 231 -6.13 -5.95 -19.24
C ALA A 231 -4.81 -5.15 -19.15
N ALA A 232 -4.24 -5.01 -17.97
CA ALA A 232 -2.95 -4.35 -17.77
C ALA A 232 -1.82 -5.07 -18.51
N HIS A 233 -1.76 -6.40 -18.45
CA HIS A 233 -0.79 -7.19 -19.20
C HIS A 233 -0.93 -6.99 -20.71
N GLN A 234 -2.16 -6.98 -21.24
CA GLN A 234 -2.38 -6.75 -22.67
C GLN A 234 -2.01 -5.33 -23.09
N LEU A 235 -2.40 -4.32 -22.31
CA LEU A 235 -2.04 -2.92 -22.56
C LEU A 235 -0.53 -2.71 -22.52
N SER A 236 0.18 -3.36 -21.59
CA SER A 236 1.64 -3.31 -21.49
C SER A 236 2.37 -3.93 -22.68
N ASN A 237 1.73 -4.84 -23.42
CA ASN A 237 2.30 -5.49 -24.59
C ASN A 237 1.89 -4.82 -25.92
N MET A 238 1.10 -3.74 -25.88
CA MET A 238 0.75 -2.99 -27.09
C MET A 238 1.96 -2.21 -27.60
N PRO A 239 2.11 -2.05 -28.93
CA PRO A 239 3.22 -1.30 -29.53
C PRO A 239 3.10 0.22 -29.35
N TYR A 240 2.00 0.70 -28.76
CA TYR A 240 1.75 2.11 -28.51
C TYR A 240 1.92 2.41 -27.02
N SER A 241 2.83 3.31 -26.68
CA SER A 241 2.90 3.90 -25.34
C SER A 241 2.29 5.30 -25.37
N LEU A 242 1.35 5.57 -24.47
CA LEU A 242 0.84 6.91 -24.22
C LEU A 242 1.91 7.84 -23.61
N TYR A 243 2.97 7.26 -23.05
CA TYR A 243 3.99 7.96 -22.30
C TYR A 243 5.37 7.80 -22.94
N ALA A 244 6.10 8.91 -23.10
CA ALA A 244 7.47 8.91 -23.63
C ALA A 244 8.49 8.22 -22.70
N LYS A 245 8.22 8.18 -21.40
CA LYS A 245 8.95 7.44 -20.37
C LYS A 245 7.94 6.80 -19.42
N SER A 246 7.93 5.48 -19.35
CA SER A 246 7.06 4.69 -18.45
C SER A 246 7.80 4.04 -17.29
N ASP A 247 9.13 4.14 -17.31
CA ASP A 247 10.07 3.54 -16.37
C ASP A 247 10.35 4.46 -15.16
#